data_AF-A0A1Q7RKV9-F1
#
_entry.id   AF-A0A1Q7RKV9-F1
#
_cell.length_a   1.000
_cell.length_b   1.000
_cell.length_c   1.000
_cell.angle_alpha   90.00
_cell.angle_beta   90.00
_cell.angle_gamma   90.00
#
_symmetry.space_group_name_H-M   'P 1'
#
loop_
_entity.id
_entity.type
_entity.pdbx_description
1 polymer ?
#
loop_
_entity_poly.entity_id
_entity_poly.type
_entity_poly.pdbx_seq_one_letter_code
_entity_poly.pdbx_strand_id
1 'polypeptide(L)'
;MKRVPTVGRLRQRAVVCLAALLLGFRGASAQLGPEPEKLNLFQMIARSDLVALVRIRSGSLKYAIVEVQEVLKGTAGLPTLRIAFRDFNFSRRSGEDPIVFPDGQQEILFLVPYGRQVRRKKARLKNKDLFTLFHERDGRMTLPAEGPEIILGAIRRLAEVSGRDPASQIDALKSFLAGDNPFLTEASLQEIERLHAGDPAIFPRLLLLLSSRSVALRAGSLRVIGQVFSAGRLEDEVLDEARAALAAVLEKARNDQDESVRVQAVAAVAAWPNRAEVEQELKAIAGTDAAQAVRYEAERALFERR
;
A
#
# COMPACT_ATOMS: atom_id res chain seq x y z
N MET A 1 -65.95 61.17 -20.18
CA MET A 1 -65.13 61.73 -19.08
C MET A 1 -63.94 60.80 -18.87
N LYS A 2 -62.78 61.02 -19.52
CA LYS A 2 -61.60 61.75 -19.00
C LYS A 2 -61.34 61.54 -17.50
N ARG A 3 -60.33 60.72 -17.15
CA ARG A 3 -59.04 61.13 -16.52
C ARG A 3 -58.15 59.91 -16.17
N VAL A 4 -56.97 59.88 -16.81
CA VAL A 4 -55.66 59.41 -16.30
C VAL A 4 -55.20 60.47 -15.26
N PRO A 5 -54.33 60.26 -14.22
CA PRO A 5 -53.10 59.43 -14.09
C PRO A 5 -53.04 58.66 -12.73
N THR A 6 -52.01 57.91 -12.29
CA THR A 6 -50.56 58.16 -12.23
C THR A 6 -49.76 56.86 -12.06
N VAL A 7 -48.64 56.86 -12.78
CA VAL A 7 -47.48 55.95 -12.67
C VAL A 7 -46.84 56.08 -11.29
N GLY A 8 -46.52 54.95 -10.65
CA GLY A 8 -45.72 54.93 -9.45
C GLY A 8 -45.33 53.53 -8.99
N ARG A 9 -44.05 53.18 -9.20
CA ARG A 9 -43.29 52.13 -8.48
C ARG A 9 -43.64 50.66 -8.77
N LEU A 10 -43.32 50.19 -9.98
CA LEU A 10 -43.24 48.75 -10.29
C LEU A 10 -41.96 48.34 -11.03
N ARG A 11 -40.85 49.08 -10.80
CA ARG A 11 -39.54 48.82 -11.42
C ARG A 11 -38.38 48.56 -10.46
N GLN A 12 -38.64 48.02 -9.25
CA GLN A 12 -37.57 47.67 -8.31
C GLN A 12 -37.67 46.27 -7.68
N ARG A 13 -38.61 45.41 -8.12
CA ARG A 13 -38.71 44.02 -7.60
C ARG A 13 -38.37 42.92 -8.61
N ALA A 14 -37.89 43.27 -9.80
CA ALA A 14 -37.53 42.31 -10.84
C ALA A 14 -36.02 41.98 -10.92
N VAL A 15 -35.17 42.55 -10.05
CA VAL A 15 -33.70 42.32 -10.08
C VAL A 15 -33.20 41.42 -8.93
N VAL A 16 -34.04 41.10 -7.94
CA VAL A 16 -33.59 40.28 -6.78
C VAL A 16 -33.84 38.78 -6.97
N CYS A 17 -34.72 38.36 -7.89
CA CYS A 17 -34.98 36.93 -8.12
C CYS A 17 -34.05 36.26 -9.15
N LEU A 18 -33.19 37.00 -9.86
CA LEU A 18 -32.20 36.41 -10.77
C LEU A 18 -30.84 36.15 -10.10
N ALA A 19 -30.57 36.76 -8.94
CA ALA A 19 -29.38 36.48 -8.13
C ALA A 19 -29.53 35.25 -7.21
N ALA A 20 -30.77 34.83 -6.92
CA ALA A 20 -31.05 33.65 -6.10
C ALA A 20 -31.03 32.31 -6.89
N LEU A 21 -31.00 32.38 -8.23
CA LEU A 21 -30.94 31.21 -9.11
C LEU A 21 -29.51 30.91 -9.66
N LEU A 22 -28.53 31.74 -9.29
CA LEU A 22 -27.11 31.56 -9.68
C LEU A 22 -26.18 31.21 -8.50
N LEU A 23 -26.72 30.99 -7.30
CA LEU A 23 -25.97 30.53 -6.12
C LEU A 23 -26.18 29.05 -5.78
N GLY A 24 -26.89 28.29 -6.64
CA GLY A 24 -27.19 26.86 -6.45
C GLY A 24 -26.21 25.87 -7.07
N PHE A 25 -25.17 26.33 -7.76
CA PHE A 25 -24.11 25.48 -8.33
C PHE A 25 -22.75 25.81 -7.69
N ARG A 26 -22.68 25.75 -6.36
CA ARG A 26 -21.41 25.36 -5.73
C ARG A 26 -21.32 23.87 -5.91
N GLY A 27 -20.44 23.46 -6.82
CA GLY A 27 -20.18 22.07 -7.13
C GLY A 27 -20.13 21.26 -5.84
N ALA A 28 -20.85 20.14 -5.85
CA ALA A 28 -20.45 18.99 -5.08
C ALA A 28 -19.01 18.67 -5.52
N SER A 29 -18.06 19.35 -4.90
CA SER A 29 -16.70 18.86 -4.80
C SER A 29 -16.89 17.51 -4.15
N ALA A 30 -16.85 16.46 -4.98
CA ALA A 30 -16.69 15.11 -4.49
C ALA A 30 -15.47 15.21 -3.57
N GLN A 31 -15.72 15.23 -2.26
CA GLN A 31 -14.70 14.96 -1.28
C GLN A 31 -14.20 13.58 -1.68
N LEU A 32 -13.10 13.57 -2.43
CA LEU A 32 -12.22 12.43 -2.57
C LEU A 32 -11.88 12.11 -1.12
N GLY A 33 -12.59 11.12 -0.56
CA GLY A 33 -12.16 10.51 0.68
C GLY A 33 -10.69 10.12 0.54
N PRO A 34 -9.96 10.00 1.66
CA PRO A 34 -8.57 9.55 1.61
C PRO A 34 -8.48 8.33 0.68
N GLU A 35 -7.54 8.36 -0.27
CA GLU A 35 -7.36 7.21 -1.15
C GLU A 35 -7.22 5.96 -0.28
N PRO A 36 -7.89 4.85 -0.66
CA PRO A 36 -7.79 3.62 0.10
C PRO A 36 -6.31 3.27 0.29
N GLU A 37 -5.90 3.05 1.53
CA GLU A 37 -4.54 2.67 1.88
C GLU A 37 -4.14 1.45 1.04
N LYS A 38 -3.13 1.59 0.20
CA LYS A 38 -2.64 0.49 -0.63
C LYS A 38 -2.04 -0.58 0.28
N LEU A 39 -2.72 -1.72 0.38
CA LEU A 39 -2.29 -2.82 1.23
C LEU A 39 -1.18 -3.63 0.56
N ASN A 40 -0.19 -4.05 1.34
CA ASN A 40 0.81 -5.00 0.85
C ASN A 40 0.27 -6.44 0.84
N LEU A 41 1.04 -7.35 0.25
CA LEU A 41 0.64 -8.74 0.08
C LEU A 41 0.35 -9.44 1.42
N PHE A 42 1.16 -9.21 2.47
CA PHE A 42 0.92 -9.79 3.79
C PHE A 42 -0.41 -9.30 4.38
N GLN A 43 -0.69 -8.00 4.28
CA GLN A 43 -1.94 -7.41 4.78
C GLN A 43 -3.16 -7.89 4.01
N MET A 44 -3.06 -8.00 2.68
CA MET A 44 -4.10 -8.57 1.82
C MET A 44 -4.44 -10.00 2.26
N ILE A 45 -3.42 -10.81 2.48
CA ILE A 45 -3.58 -12.19 2.98
C ILE A 45 -4.19 -12.17 4.39
N ALA A 46 -3.60 -11.44 5.33
CA ALA A 46 -4.00 -11.44 6.74
C ALA A 46 -5.44 -10.97 6.95
N ARG A 47 -5.91 -9.98 6.18
CA ARG A 47 -7.25 -9.37 6.31
C ARG A 47 -8.35 -10.07 5.49
N SER A 48 -7.98 -10.91 4.53
CA SER A 48 -8.94 -11.72 3.77
C SER A 48 -9.45 -12.90 4.59
N ASP A 49 -10.74 -13.21 4.45
CA ASP A 49 -11.32 -14.40 5.11
C ASP A 49 -10.98 -15.68 4.34
N LEU A 50 -10.82 -15.59 3.02
CA LEU A 50 -10.44 -16.68 2.13
C LEU A 50 -9.42 -16.18 1.11
N VAL A 51 -8.33 -16.91 0.91
CA VAL A 51 -7.40 -16.73 -0.21
C VAL A 51 -7.37 -18.04 -0.98
N ALA A 52 -7.64 -17.99 -2.28
CA ALA A 52 -7.76 -19.19 -3.09
C ALA A 52 -7.18 -19.00 -4.49
N LEU A 53 -6.49 -20.03 -4.98
CA LEU A 53 -6.21 -20.20 -6.40
C LEU A 53 -7.46 -20.75 -7.07
N VAL A 54 -7.93 -20.05 -8.09
CA VAL A 54 -9.15 -20.41 -8.81
C VAL A 54 -8.94 -20.45 -10.31
N ARG A 55 -9.78 -21.22 -10.99
CA ARG A 55 -9.97 -21.14 -12.43
C ARG A 55 -11.35 -20.54 -12.72
N ILE A 56 -11.39 -19.50 -13.54
CA ILE A 56 -12.63 -18.84 -13.92
C ILE A 56 -13.41 -19.75 -14.88
N ARG A 57 -14.65 -20.09 -14.52
CA ARG A 57 -15.55 -20.90 -15.35
C ARG A 57 -16.48 -20.04 -16.19
N SER A 58 -16.95 -18.93 -15.62
CA SER A 58 -17.81 -17.98 -16.34
C SER A 58 -17.72 -16.59 -15.72
N GLY A 59 -17.37 -15.58 -16.52
CA GLY A 59 -17.34 -14.17 -16.13
C GLY A 59 -18.64 -13.38 -16.33
N SER A 60 -19.81 -13.91 -15.92
CA SER A 60 -21.10 -13.26 -16.20
C SER A 60 -21.25 -11.86 -15.56
N LEU A 61 -22.08 -10.99 -16.16
CA LEU A 61 -22.30 -9.59 -15.73
C LEU A 61 -22.76 -9.42 -14.26
N LYS A 62 -23.32 -10.47 -13.64
CA LYS A 62 -23.83 -10.41 -12.26
C LYS A 62 -22.87 -11.03 -11.26
N TYR A 63 -22.35 -12.21 -11.58
CA TYR A 63 -21.43 -12.97 -10.73
C TYR A 63 -20.42 -13.72 -11.60
N ALA A 64 -19.17 -13.80 -11.16
CA ALA A 64 -18.23 -14.72 -11.76
C ALA A 64 -18.38 -16.07 -11.08
N ILE A 65 -18.44 -17.15 -11.86
CA ILE A 65 -18.40 -18.51 -11.36
C ILE A 65 -16.95 -18.98 -11.44
N VAL A 66 -16.39 -19.37 -10.30
CA VAL A 66 -15.00 -19.79 -10.20
C VAL A 66 -14.93 -21.18 -9.57
N GLU A 67 -13.99 -21.99 -10.07
CA GLU A 67 -13.65 -23.28 -9.51
C GLU A 67 -12.41 -23.13 -8.63
N VAL A 68 -12.51 -23.58 -7.38
CA VAL A 68 -11.41 -23.54 -6.41
C VAL A 68 -10.46 -24.69 -6.73
N GLN A 69 -9.22 -24.34 -7.09
CA GLN A 69 -8.16 -25.31 -7.35
C GLN A 69 -7.36 -25.59 -6.07
N GLU A 70 -7.08 -24.54 -5.30
CA GLU A 70 -6.36 -24.64 -4.03
C GLU A 70 -6.86 -23.56 -3.06
N VAL A 71 -7.01 -23.93 -1.79
CA VAL A 71 -7.28 -22.97 -0.71
C VAL A 71 -5.96 -22.63 -0.04
N LEU A 72 -5.52 -21.38 -0.17
CA LEU A 72 -4.26 -20.88 0.36
C LEU A 72 -4.42 -20.35 1.80
N LYS A 73 -5.61 -19.85 2.14
CA LYS A 73 -6.00 -19.41 3.49
C LYS A 73 -7.51 -19.55 3.70
N GLY A 74 -7.92 -19.94 4.90
CA GLY A 74 -9.34 -19.98 5.29
C GLY A 74 -10.06 -21.22 4.78
N THR A 75 -11.37 -21.12 4.55
CA THR A 75 -12.19 -22.25 4.07
C THR A 75 -13.15 -21.81 2.97
N ALA A 76 -13.07 -22.42 1.79
CA ALA A 76 -14.03 -22.18 0.71
C ALA A 76 -15.41 -22.80 0.98
N GLY A 77 -15.45 -23.94 1.68
CA GLY A 77 -16.69 -24.67 2.00
C GLY A 77 -17.36 -25.37 0.81
N LEU A 78 -17.00 -25.02 -0.42
CA LEU A 78 -17.49 -25.60 -1.68
C LEU A 78 -16.40 -25.54 -2.76
N PRO A 79 -16.42 -26.46 -3.74
CA PRO A 79 -15.46 -26.47 -4.85
C PRO A 79 -15.73 -25.37 -5.89
N THR A 80 -16.95 -24.83 -5.92
CA THR A 80 -17.34 -23.74 -6.83
C THR A 80 -17.86 -22.57 -6.01
N LEU A 81 -17.39 -21.36 -6.32
CA LEU A 81 -17.78 -20.12 -5.68
C LEU A 81 -18.38 -19.14 -6.69
N ARG A 82 -19.22 -18.23 -6.20
CA ARG A 82 -19.72 -17.07 -6.93
C ARG A 82 -19.04 -15.81 -6.40
N ILE A 83 -18.46 -15.02 -7.28
CA ILE A 83 -17.82 -13.76 -6.94
C ILE A 83 -18.74 -12.62 -7.40
N ALA A 84 -19.23 -11.84 -6.45
CA ALA A 84 -19.96 -10.60 -6.70
C ALA A 84 -18.96 -9.50 -7.01
N PHE A 85 -18.99 -8.98 -8.23
CA PHE A 85 -18.14 -7.86 -8.65
C PHE A 85 -18.91 -6.74 -9.36
N ARG A 86 -20.21 -6.95 -9.58
CA ARG A 86 -21.08 -6.00 -10.27
C ARG A 86 -21.17 -4.67 -9.54
N ASP A 87 -21.26 -4.70 -8.22
CA ASP A 87 -21.39 -3.49 -7.40
C ASP A 87 -20.15 -2.60 -7.55
N PHE A 88 -18.94 -3.18 -7.63
CA PHE A 88 -17.71 -2.45 -7.94
C PHE A 88 -17.76 -1.80 -9.33
N ASN A 89 -18.20 -2.54 -10.35
CA ASN A 89 -18.30 -2.00 -11.70
C ASN A 89 -19.30 -0.85 -11.80
N PHE A 90 -20.29 -0.77 -10.90
CA PHE A 90 -21.22 0.35 -10.81
C PHE A 90 -20.65 1.53 -10.02
N SER A 91 -19.84 1.28 -8.99
CA SER A 91 -19.25 2.33 -8.14
C SER A 91 -17.87 2.82 -8.58
N ARG A 92 -17.31 2.26 -9.66
CA ARG A 92 -15.99 2.61 -10.20
C ARG A 92 -15.87 4.11 -10.48
N ARG A 93 -14.67 4.66 -10.27
CA ARG A 93 -14.40 6.06 -10.62
C ARG A 93 -14.37 6.21 -12.14
N SER A 94 -14.66 7.43 -12.62
CA SER A 94 -14.59 7.73 -14.05
C SER A 94 -13.16 7.51 -14.55
N GLY A 95 -12.99 6.68 -15.59
CA GLY A 95 -11.70 6.32 -16.16
C GLY A 95 -11.11 5.01 -15.65
N GLU A 96 -11.71 4.36 -14.65
CA GLU A 96 -11.31 3.01 -14.23
C GLU A 96 -11.91 1.94 -15.14
N ASP A 97 -11.07 0.99 -15.57
CA ASP A 97 -11.53 -0.17 -16.33
C ASP A 97 -12.47 -1.05 -15.49
N PRO A 98 -13.53 -1.60 -16.10
CA PRO A 98 -14.38 -2.56 -15.42
C PRO A 98 -13.61 -3.84 -15.07
N ILE A 99 -13.95 -4.42 -13.92
CA ILE A 99 -13.53 -5.76 -13.53
C ILE A 99 -14.23 -6.76 -14.46
N VAL A 100 -13.43 -7.54 -15.19
CA VAL A 100 -13.87 -8.66 -16.04
C VAL A 100 -13.13 -9.92 -15.62
N PHE A 101 -13.82 -11.06 -15.63
CA PHE A 101 -13.24 -12.38 -15.33
C PHE A 101 -13.22 -13.22 -16.62
N PRO A 102 -12.11 -13.26 -17.37
CA PRO A 102 -12.01 -14.05 -18.58
C PRO A 102 -12.12 -15.55 -18.31
N ASP A 103 -12.91 -16.25 -19.11
CA ASP A 103 -13.11 -17.70 -18.95
C ASP A 103 -11.80 -18.46 -19.17
N GLY A 104 -11.54 -19.46 -18.31
CA GLY A 104 -10.35 -20.30 -18.34
C GLY A 104 -9.11 -19.73 -17.65
N GLN A 105 -9.09 -18.44 -17.33
CA GLN A 105 -7.95 -17.80 -16.67
C GLN A 105 -7.80 -18.26 -15.21
N GLN A 106 -6.54 -18.42 -14.78
CA GLN A 106 -6.18 -18.74 -13.40
C GLN A 106 -5.80 -17.48 -12.63
N GLU A 107 -6.36 -17.35 -11.43
CA GLU A 107 -6.15 -16.18 -10.58
C GLU A 107 -6.08 -16.58 -9.12
N ILE A 108 -5.37 -15.78 -8.35
CA ILE A 108 -5.44 -15.80 -6.90
C ILE A 108 -6.44 -14.73 -6.48
N LEU A 109 -7.47 -15.14 -5.75
CA LEU A 109 -8.49 -14.23 -5.24
C LEU A 109 -8.36 -14.08 -3.73
N PHE A 110 -8.41 -12.84 -3.28
CA PHE A 110 -8.53 -12.39 -1.90
C PHE A 110 -9.99 -12.09 -1.64
N LEU A 111 -10.64 -12.85 -0.77
CA LEU A 111 -12.09 -12.91 -0.68
C LEU A 111 -12.60 -12.65 0.72
N VAL A 112 -13.76 -11.98 0.79
CA VAL A 112 -14.59 -11.86 1.99
C VAL A 112 -16.03 -12.29 1.67
N PRO A 113 -16.76 -12.91 2.61
CA PRO A 113 -18.14 -13.34 2.39
C PRO A 113 -19.04 -12.17 1.99
N TYR A 114 -19.81 -12.35 0.91
CA TYR A 114 -20.73 -11.32 0.46
C TYR A 114 -21.85 -11.13 1.47
N GLY A 115 -22.10 -9.87 1.86
CA GLY A 115 -23.15 -9.57 2.82
C GLY A 115 -22.79 -9.95 4.25
N ARG A 116 -21.54 -9.71 4.69
CA ARG A 116 -21.14 -9.72 6.12
C ARG A 116 -22.14 -8.93 7.01
N GLN A 117 -22.81 -7.93 6.45
CA GLN A 117 -23.88 -7.13 7.06
C GLN A 117 -25.28 -7.79 7.13
N VAL A 118 -25.50 -8.91 6.44
CA VAL A 118 -26.79 -9.61 6.43
C VAL A 118 -26.99 -10.32 7.77
N ARG A 119 -27.83 -9.74 8.64
CA ARG A 119 -28.09 -10.24 10.01
C ARG A 119 -28.84 -11.57 10.06
N ARG A 120 -29.57 -11.96 9.01
CA ARG A 120 -30.43 -13.17 9.02
C ARG A 120 -29.63 -14.44 8.68
N LYS A 121 -29.56 -15.38 9.64
CA LYS A 121 -28.84 -16.68 9.52
C LYS A 121 -29.23 -17.49 8.26
N LYS A 122 -30.52 -17.53 7.92
CA LYS A 122 -31.03 -18.25 6.72
C LYS A 122 -30.49 -17.68 5.40
N ALA A 123 -30.31 -16.35 5.32
CA ALA A 123 -29.76 -15.71 4.13
C ALA A 123 -28.24 -15.94 4.01
N ARG A 124 -27.52 -15.98 5.15
CA ARG A 124 -26.09 -16.36 5.17
C ARG A 124 -25.88 -17.80 4.67
N LEU A 125 -26.69 -18.74 5.13
CA LEU A 125 -26.62 -20.14 4.67
C LEU A 125 -26.89 -20.30 3.17
N LYS A 126 -27.82 -19.51 2.62
CA LYS A 126 -28.13 -19.52 1.18
C LYS A 126 -26.99 -18.95 0.31
N ASN A 127 -26.18 -18.07 0.88
CA ASN A 127 -25.10 -17.36 0.20
C ASN A 127 -23.70 -17.83 0.68
N LYS A 128 -23.59 -19.07 1.17
CA LYS A 128 -22.32 -19.62 1.67
C LYS A 128 -21.22 -19.70 0.60
N ASP A 129 -21.62 -19.72 -0.67
CA ASP A 129 -20.79 -19.78 -1.86
C ASP A 129 -20.52 -18.41 -2.47
N LEU A 130 -21.12 -17.34 -1.92
CA LEU A 130 -21.08 -16.00 -2.49
C LEU A 130 -20.07 -15.13 -1.75
N PHE A 131 -19.05 -14.70 -2.47
CA PHE A 131 -17.95 -13.86 -1.98
C PHE A 131 -17.87 -12.57 -2.77
N THR A 132 -17.12 -11.61 -2.26
CA THR A 132 -16.66 -10.41 -2.98
C THR A 132 -15.16 -10.29 -2.87
N LEU A 133 -14.55 -9.56 -3.79
CA LEU A 133 -13.12 -9.26 -3.72
C LEU A 133 -12.83 -8.38 -2.50
N PHE A 134 -11.83 -8.78 -1.72
CA PHE A 134 -11.27 -7.97 -0.66
C PHE A 134 -10.45 -6.84 -1.27
N HIS A 135 -10.70 -5.60 -0.85
CA HIS A 135 -10.02 -4.43 -1.45
C HIS A 135 -10.27 -4.28 -2.97
N GLU A 136 -11.52 -4.54 -3.39
CA GLU A 136 -12.00 -4.25 -4.75
C GLU A 136 -11.13 -4.88 -5.86
N ARG A 137 -10.59 -4.08 -6.79
CA ARG A 137 -9.77 -4.55 -7.92
C ARG A 137 -8.47 -5.19 -7.47
N ASP A 138 -7.89 -4.77 -6.35
CA ASP A 138 -6.63 -5.32 -5.84
C ASP A 138 -6.84 -6.70 -5.19
N GLY A 139 -8.10 -7.08 -4.93
CA GLY A 139 -8.49 -8.38 -4.40
C GLY A 139 -8.30 -9.56 -5.34
N ARG A 140 -7.63 -9.37 -6.47
CA ARG A 140 -7.32 -10.42 -7.44
C ARG A 140 -5.92 -10.24 -8.00
N MET A 141 -5.29 -11.35 -8.30
CA MET A 141 -3.96 -11.40 -8.90
C MET A 141 -3.97 -12.43 -10.02
N THR A 142 -3.78 -11.96 -11.25
CA THR A 142 -3.56 -12.85 -12.39
C THR A 142 -2.22 -13.53 -12.26
N LEU A 143 -2.20 -14.85 -12.40
CA LEU A 143 -0.95 -15.59 -12.44
C LEU A 143 -0.26 -15.41 -13.80
N PRO A 144 1.06 -15.15 -13.83
CA PRO A 144 1.82 -15.19 -15.06
C PRO A 144 1.82 -16.60 -15.64
N ALA A 145 1.95 -16.69 -16.96
CA ALA A 145 2.04 -17.98 -17.66
C ALA A 145 3.29 -18.77 -17.23
N GLU A 146 4.38 -18.05 -16.92
CA GLU A 146 5.66 -18.64 -16.52
C GLU A 146 5.97 -18.31 -15.06
N GLY A 147 6.46 -19.32 -14.33
CA GLY A 147 6.90 -19.17 -12.94
C GLY A 147 5.82 -18.82 -11.89
N PRO A 148 4.54 -19.25 -11.99
CA PRO A 148 3.53 -18.90 -10.98
C PRO A 148 3.86 -19.44 -9.57
N GLU A 149 4.69 -20.49 -9.48
CA GLU A 149 5.05 -21.13 -8.22
C GLU A 149 5.79 -20.21 -7.24
N ILE A 150 6.54 -19.21 -7.73
CA ILE A 150 7.20 -18.26 -6.83
C ILE A 150 6.18 -17.40 -6.07
N ILE A 151 5.08 -17.01 -6.74
CA ILE A 151 3.98 -16.23 -6.15
C ILE A 151 3.18 -17.13 -5.20
N LEU A 152 2.81 -18.33 -5.66
CA LEU A 152 2.06 -19.28 -4.84
C LEU A 152 2.83 -19.67 -3.59
N GLY A 153 4.13 -19.97 -3.72
CA GLY A 153 5.02 -20.23 -2.59
C GLY A 153 5.10 -19.07 -1.61
N ALA A 154 5.14 -17.82 -2.10
CA ALA A 154 5.12 -16.64 -1.24
C ALA A 154 3.80 -16.53 -0.45
N ILE A 155 2.66 -16.69 -1.14
CA ILE A 155 1.34 -16.55 -0.52
C ILE A 155 1.10 -17.65 0.51
N ARG A 156 1.49 -18.90 0.23
CA ARG A 156 1.41 -20.01 1.21
C ARG A 156 2.18 -19.66 2.49
N ARG A 157 3.44 -19.23 2.37
CA ARG A 157 4.28 -18.88 3.54
C ARG A 157 3.75 -17.66 4.29
N LEU A 158 3.28 -16.62 3.60
CA LEU A 158 2.67 -15.46 4.24
C LEU A 158 1.33 -15.80 4.91
N ALA A 159 0.53 -16.68 4.33
CA ALA A 159 -0.71 -17.17 4.93
C ALA A 159 -0.43 -17.95 6.23
N GLU A 160 0.58 -18.82 6.24
CA GLU A 160 1.06 -19.50 7.44
C GLU A 160 1.49 -18.51 8.52
N VAL A 161 2.28 -17.49 8.16
CA VAL A 161 2.72 -16.44 9.10
C VAL A 161 1.53 -15.65 9.64
N SER A 162 0.55 -15.30 8.80
CA SER A 162 -0.62 -14.51 9.21
C SER A 162 -1.47 -15.17 10.31
N GLY A 163 -1.35 -16.48 10.51
CA GLY A 163 -2.05 -17.24 11.55
C GLY A 163 -1.30 -17.33 12.89
N ARG A 164 -0.06 -16.83 12.98
CA ARG A 164 0.76 -16.89 14.20
C ARG A 164 0.41 -15.77 15.17
N ASP A 165 0.90 -15.86 16.41
CA ASP A 165 0.86 -14.74 17.35
C ASP A 165 1.75 -13.57 16.88
N PRO A 166 1.50 -12.32 17.33
CA PRO A 166 2.19 -11.14 16.81
C PRO A 166 3.71 -11.16 16.92
N ALA A 167 4.29 -11.74 17.99
CA ALA A 167 5.75 -11.79 18.14
C ALA A 167 6.36 -12.76 17.13
N SER A 168 5.79 -13.97 17.05
CA SER A 168 6.21 -14.98 16.06
C SER A 168 6.00 -14.53 14.61
N GLN A 169 5.06 -13.62 14.35
CA GLN A 169 4.88 -13.01 13.03
C GLN A 169 6.09 -12.15 12.65
N ILE A 170 6.50 -11.26 13.54
CA ILE A 170 7.64 -10.35 13.29
C ILE A 170 8.91 -11.16 13.03
N ASP A 171 9.20 -12.18 13.85
CA ASP A 171 10.38 -13.02 13.68
C ASP A 171 10.36 -13.76 12.34
N ALA A 172 9.21 -14.27 11.93
CA ALA A 172 9.05 -14.93 10.64
C ALA A 172 9.25 -13.96 9.46
N LEU A 173 8.69 -12.74 9.53
CA LEU A 173 8.88 -11.72 8.51
C LEU A 173 10.36 -11.30 8.41
N LYS A 174 11.05 -11.12 9.53
CA LYS A 174 12.51 -10.85 9.54
C LYS A 174 13.29 -11.96 8.85
N SER A 175 12.92 -13.22 9.08
CA SER A 175 13.58 -14.37 8.43
C SER A 175 13.44 -14.36 6.90
N PHE A 176 12.37 -13.77 6.36
CA PHE A 176 12.13 -13.71 4.92
C PHE A 176 13.00 -12.68 4.20
N LEU A 177 13.61 -11.72 4.90
CA LEU A 177 14.57 -10.79 4.31
C LEU A 177 15.82 -11.49 3.75
N ALA A 178 16.12 -12.70 4.23
CA ALA A 178 17.24 -13.51 3.78
C ALA A 178 16.93 -14.43 2.58
N GLY A 179 15.68 -14.48 2.14
CA GLY A 179 15.24 -15.41 1.10
C GLY A 179 15.35 -14.86 -0.33
N ASP A 180 15.32 -15.76 -1.30
CA ASP A 180 15.37 -15.43 -2.74
C ASP A 180 14.01 -15.07 -3.34
N ASN A 181 12.92 -15.22 -2.57
CA ASN A 181 11.58 -14.93 -3.08
C ASN A 181 11.26 -13.44 -2.94
N PRO A 182 11.20 -12.68 -4.05
CA PRO A 182 11.06 -11.22 -4.01
C PRO A 182 9.74 -10.77 -3.37
N PHE A 183 8.65 -11.54 -3.53
CA PHE A 183 7.35 -11.22 -2.94
C PHE A 183 7.36 -11.35 -1.42
N LEU A 184 8.09 -12.33 -0.88
CA LEU A 184 8.28 -12.47 0.56
C LEU A 184 9.13 -11.33 1.11
N THR A 185 10.25 -11.05 0.46
CA THR A 185 11.19 -10.00 0.88
C THR A 185 10.51 -8.64 0.88
N GLU A 186 9.79 -8.28 -0.18
CA GLU A 186 9.10 -7.00 -0.29
C GLU A 186 7.98 -6.86 0.74
N ALA A 187 7.09 -7.84 0.86
CA ALA A 187 6.00 -7.80 1.84
C ALA A 187 6.52 -7.73 3.28
N SER A 188 7.61 -8.45 3.57
CA SER A 188 8.21 -8.46 4.91
C SER A 188 8.88 -7.15 5.24
N LEU A 189 9.63 -6.57 4.29
CA LEU A 189 10.28 -5.28 4.47
C LEU A 189 9.25 -4.18 4.73
N GLN A 190 8.15 -4.16 3.96
CA GLN A 190 7.06 -3.20 4.13
C GLN A 190 6.36 -3.36 5.49
N GLU A 191 6.15 -4.59 5.97
CA GLU A 191 5.54 -4.80 7.28
C GLU A 191 6.48 -4.47 8.44
N ILE A 192 7.77 -4.79 8.33
CA ILE A 192 8.78 -4.43 9.33
C ILE A 192 8.86 -2.91 9.45
N GLU A 193 8.89 -2.20 8.32
CA GLU A 193 8.85 -0.75 8.26
C GLU A 193 7.60 -0.20 8.93
N ARG A 194 6.41 -0.66 8.53
CA ARG A 194 5.12 -0.18 9.06
C ARG A 194 5.00 -0.39 10.57
N LEU A 195 5.44 -1.56 11.06
CA LEU A 195 5.38 -1.92 12.47
C LEU A 195 6.50 -1.31 13.31
N HIS A 196 7.45 -0.58 12.69
CA HIS A 196 8.66 -0.08 13.34
C HIS A 196 9.40 -1.21 14.08
N ALA A 197 9.43 -2.40 13.46
CA ALA A 197 9.96 -3.63 14.05
C ALA A 197 11.42 -3.89 13.66
N GLY A 198 12.09 -2.90 13.06
CA GLY A 198 13.51 -2.97 12.76
C GLY A 198 14.36 -3.02 14.02
N ASP A 199 15.43 -3.81 13.99
CA ASP A 199 16.45 -3.86 15.03
C ASP A 199 17.84 -4.01 14.39
N PRO A 200 18.92 -3.90 15.17
CA PRO A 200 20.26 -4.04 14.62
C PRO A 200 20.56 -5.43 14.06
N ALA A 201 19.94 -6.50 14.58
CA ALA A 201 20.19 -7.86 14.15
C ALA A 201 19.83 -8.12 12.67
N ILE A 202 18.95 -7.29 12.08
CA ILE A 202 18.61 -7.37 10.65
C ILE A 202 19.51 -6.52 9.75
N PHE A 203 20.47 -5.74 10.29
CA PHE A 203 21.37 -4.93 9.46
C PHE A 203 22.06 -5.70 8.35
N PRO A 204 22.68 -6.88 8.58
CA PRO A 204 23.33 -7.62 7.50
C PRO A 204 22.39 -7.90 6.31
N ARG A 205 21.10 -8.13 6.57
CA ARG A 205 20.09 -8.37 5.53
C ARG A 205 19.69 -7.08 4.83
N LEU A 206 19.44 -6.00 5.58
CA LEU A 206 19.10 -4.70 4.99
C LEU A 206 20.23 -4.16 4.10
N LEU A 207 21.48 -4.34 4.50
CA LEU A 207 22.65 -3.92 3.72
C LEU A 207 22.78 -4.69 2.40
N LEU A 208 22.49 -5.99 2.39
CA LEU A 208 22.44 -6.76 1.14
C LEU A 208 21.35 -6.23 0.18
N LEU A 209 20.21 -5.82 0.71
CA LEU A 209 19.11 -5.27 -0.09
C LEU A 209 19.43 -3.90 -0.71
N LEU A 210 20.39 -3.15 -0.17
CA LEU A 210 20.88 -1.91 -0.79
C LEU A 210 21.55 -2.15 -2.14
N SER A 211 21.99 -3.37 -2.46
CA SER A 211 22.53 -3.72 -3.78
C SER A 211 21.46 -4.26 -4.75
N SER A 212 20.19 -4.31 -4.33
CA SER A 212 19.10 -4.80 -5.16
C SER A 212 18.87 -3.93 -6.39
N ARG A 213 18.51 -4.56 -7.53
CA ARG A 213 18.04 -3.84 -8.72
C ARG A 213 16.71 -3.12 -8.47
N SER A 214 15.92 -3.59 -7.51
CA SER A 214 14.65 -2.97 -7.14
C SER A 214 14.87 -1.69 -6.35
N VAL A 215 14.47 -0.56 -6.93
CA VAL A 215 14.44 0.76 -6.26
C VAL A 215 13.62 0.69 -4.96
N ALA A 216 12.48 -0.01 -4.98
CA ALA A 216 11.61 -0.15 -3.82
C ALA A 216 12.29 -0.88 -2.66
N LEU A 217 13.06 -1.94 -2.94
CA LEU A 217 13.80 -2.67 -1.90
C LEU A 217 14.96 -1.85 -1.32
N ARG A 218 15.70 -1.13 -2.18
CA ARG A 218 16.76 -0.22 -1.70
C ARG A 218 16.17 0.87 -0.80
N ALA A 219 15.14 1.57 -1.27
CA ALA A 219 14.47 2.64 -0.55
C ALA A 219 13.84 2.15 0.77
N GLY A 220 13.13 1.02 0.75
CA GLY A 220 12.54 0.44 1.97
C GLY A 220 13.58 0.04 3.00
N SER A 221 14.72 -0.52 2.56
CA SER A 221 15.80 -0.91 3.46
C SER A 221 16.41 0.30 4.16
N LEU A 222 16.59 1.41 3.44
CA LEU A 222 17.06 2.68 4.02
C LEU A 222 16.10 3.22 5.08
N ARG A 223 14.78 3.16 4.82
CA ARG A 223 13.78 3.58 5.82
C ARG A 223 13.84 2.74 7.08
N VAL A 224 13.94 1.41 6.96
CA VAL A 224 14.09 0.54 8.13
C VAL A 224 15.41 0.80 8.86
N ILE A 225 16.52 0.98 8.16
CA ILE A 225 17.81 1.35 8.78
C ILE A 225 17.66 2.67 9.56
N GLY A 226 17.03 3.69 8.97
CA GLY A 226 16.76 4.97 9.64
C GLY A 226 15.89 4.82 10.90
N GLN A 227 14.92 3.92 10.89
CA GLN A 227 14.12 3.60 12.10
C GLN A 227 15.00 3.01 13.21
N VAL A 228 15.90 2.08 12.87
CA VAL A 228 16.83 1.49 13.85
C VAL A 228 17.75 2.54 14.43
N PHE A 229 18.30 3.44 13.60
CA PHE A 229 19.12 4.55 14.08
C PHE A 229 18.36 5.51 14.99
N SER A 230 17.11 5.86 14.62
CA SER A 230 16.24 6.73 15.41
C SER A 230 15.88 6.16 16.78
N ALA A 231 15.82 4.83 16.90
CA ALA A 231 15.43 4.16 18.15
C ALA A 231 16.47 4.33 19.28
N GLY A 232 17.70 4.77 18.98
CA GLY A 232 18.70 5.19 19.98
C GLY A 232 19.22 4.09 20.91
N ARG A 233 18.93 2.81 20.64
CA ARG A 233 19.36 1.64 21.43
C ARG A 233 20.44 0.87 20.68
N LEU A 234 21.64 1.45 20.58
CA LEU A 234 22.81 0.76 20.04
C LEU A 234 23.77 0.48 21.21
N GLU A 235 23.90 -0.79 21.58
CA GLU A 235 24.92 -1.27 22.52
C GLU A 235 26.32 -1.21 21.85
N ASP A 236 27.39 -1.31 22.63
CA ASP A 236 28.76 -1.12 22.11
C ASP A 236 29.14 -2.12 21.00
N GLU A 237 28.77 -3.40 21.12
CA GLU A 237 29.00 -4.42 20.08
C GLU A 237 28.20 -4.13 18.80
N VAL A 238 27.00 -3.57 18.97
CA VAL A 238 26.10 -3.18 17.88
C VAL A 238 26.60 -1.92 17.16
N LEU A 239 27.41 -1.10 17.83
CA LEU A 239 27.90 0.16 17.28
C LEU A 239 28.77 -0.04 16.03
N ASP A 240 29.54 -1.11 15.96
CA ASP A 240 30.39 -1.42 14.81
C ASP A 240 29.56 -1.79 13.58
N GLU A 241 28.56 -2.66 13.76
CA GLU A 241 27.60 -2.99 12.70
C GLU A 241 26.82 -1.77 12.24
N ALA A 242 26.41 -0.93 13.20
CA ALA A 242 25.69 0.30 12.93
C ALA A 242 26.59 1.31 12.17
N ARG A 243 27.89 1.40 12.47
CA ARG A 243 28.86 2.22 11.72
C ARG A 243 29.07 1.70 10.30
N ALA A 244 29.16 0.38 10.13
CA ALA A 244 29.21 -0.23 8.80
C ALA A 244 27.94 0.08 8.00
N ALA A 245 26.78 0.05 8.66
CA ALA A 245 25.52 0.44 8.05
C ALA A 245 25.51 1.92 7.67
N LEU A 246 25.96 2.83 8.54
CA LEU A 246 26.07 4.26 8.23
C LEU A 246 26.96 4.50 7.00
N ALA A 247 28.11 3.83 6.89
CA ALA A 247 29.00 3.96 5.74
C ALA A 247 28.30 3.52 4.43
N ALA A 248 27.57 2.42 4.45
CA ALA A 248 26.79 1.96 3.30
C ALA A 248 25.63 2.90 2.94
N VAL A 249 24.95 3.47 3.95
CA VAL A 249 23.89 4.47 3.73
C VAL A 249 24.49 5.74 3.10
N LEU A 250 25.64 6.22 3.58
CA LEU A 250 26.34 7.38 3.00
C LEU A 250 26.76 7.13 1.55
N GLU A 251 27.21 5.92 1.23
CA GLU A 251 27.49 5.51 -0.16
C GLU A 251 26.25 5.67 -1.04
N LYS A 252 25.07 5.19 -0.57
CA LYS A 252 23.81 5.36 -1.30
C LYS A 252 23.38 6.82 -1.40
N ALA A 253 23.54 7.59 -0.35
CA ALA A 253 23.18 9.02 -0.34
C ALA A 253 23.97 9.82 -1.38
N ARG A 254 25.21 9.41 -1.70
CA ARG A 254 26.08 10.09 -2.67
C ARG A 254 25.92 9.55 -4.10
N ASN A 255 25.77 8.22 -4.23
CA ASN A 255 26.03 7.55 -5.50
C ASN A 255 24.85 6.76 -6.09
N ASP A 256 23.73 6.58 -5.37
CA ASP A 256 22.62 5.82 -5.96
C ASP A 256 22.10 6.53 -7.21
N GLN A 257 21.87 5.75 -8.27
CA GLN A 257 21.41 6.27 -9.55
C GLN A 257 20.01 6.85 -9.46
N ASP A 258 19.19 6.36 -8.52
CA ASP A 258 17.83 6.80 -8.33
C ASP A 258 17.74 7.90 -7.27
N GLU A 259 17.20 9.05 -7.66
CA GLU A 259 17.02 10.23 -6.79
C GLU A 259 16.20 9.88 -5.54
N SER A 260 15.14 9.08 -5.67
CA SER A 260 14.28 8.73 -4.54
C SER A 260 15.03 7.88 -3.51
N VAL A 261 15.95 7.02 -3.95
CA VAL A 261 16.81 6.24 -3.05
C VAL A 261 17.79 7.14 -2.33
N ARG A 262 18.40 8.11 -3.02
CA ARG A 262 19.29 9.09 -2.38
C ARG A 262 18.57 9.91 -1.32
N VAL A 263 17.34 10.36 -1.58
CA VAL A 263 16.49 11.05 -0.57
C VAL A 263 16.28 10.17 0.66
N GLN A 264 15.90 8.90 0.49
CA GLN A 264 15.72 8.00 1.64
C GLN A 264 17.03 7.72 2.37
N ALA A 265 18.17 7.69 1.66
CA ALA A 265 19.46 7.51 2.28
C ALA A 265 19.85 8.74 3.13
N VAL A 266 19.62 9.96 2.63
CA VAL A 266 19.83 11.18 3.42
C VAL A 266 18.95 11.19 4.67
N ALA A 267 17.67 10.82 4.55
CA ALA A 267 16.78 10.71 5.71
C ALA A 267 17.29 9.66 6.73
N ALA A 268 17.83 8.53 6.26
CA ALA A 268 18.44 7.54 7.13
C ALA A 268 19.73 8.04 7.79
N VAL A 269 20.61 8.76 7.07
CA VAL A 269 21.78 9.45 7.66
C VAL A 269 21.33 10.44 8.74
N ALA A 270 20.26 11.20 8.47
CA ALA A 270 19.68 12.16 9.39
C ALA A 270 19.07 11.52 10.65
N ALA A 271 18.77 10.22 10.62
CA ALA A 271 18.33 9.48 11.80
C ALA A 271 19.49 9.01 12.70
N TRP A 272 20.74 9.02 12.21
CA TRP A 272 21.90 8.62 13.01
C TRP A 272 22.14 9.59 14.18
N PRO A 273 22.55 9.10 15.38
CA PRO A 273 22.84 9.96 16.52
C PRO A 273 23.70 11.17 16.18
N ASN A 274 23.41 12.33 16.80
CA ASN A 274 24.05 13.58 16.41
C ASN A 274 25.57 13.54 16.62
N ARG A 275 26.32 13.64 15.52
CA ARG A 275 27.78 13.61 15.48
C ARG A 275 28.28 14.57 14.40
N ALA A 276 29.42 15.19 14.68
CA ALA A 276 30.05 16.12 13.75
C ALA A 276 30.31 15.51 12.36
N GLU A 277 30.65 14.21 12.30
CA GLU A 277 30.84 13.46 11.05
C GLU A 277 29.57 13.48 10.17
N VAL A 278 28.41 13.20 10.76
CA VAL A 278 27.13 13.19 10.04
C VAL A 278 26.72 14.59 9.60
N GLU A 279 26.95 15.60 10.43
CA GLU A 279 26.63 16.99 10.06
C GLU A 279 27.48 17.49 8.88
N GLN A 280 28.77 17.15 8.85
CA GLN A 280 29.66 17.47 7.74
C GLN A 280 29.20 16.80 6.44
N GLU A 281 28.78 15.54 6.52
CA GLU A 281 28.26 14.80 5.38
C GLU A 281 26.97 15.40 4.83
N LEU A 282 26.02 15.74 5.71
CA LEU A 282 24.77 16.38 5.30
C LEU A 282 25.03 17.76 4.64
N LYS A 283 25.98 18.55 5.16
CA LYS A 283 26.39 19.82 4.54
C LYS A 283 26.99 19.63 3.15
N ALA A 284 27.82 18.60 2.98
CA ALA A 284 28.40 18.28 1.68
C ALA A 284 27.31 17.91 0.67
N ILE A 285 26.39 17.02 1.04
CA ILE A 285 25.27 16.60 0.19
C ILE A 285 24.36 17.79 -0.18
N ALA A 286 23.99 18.61 0.81
CA ALA A 286 23.18 19.82 0.59
C ALA A 286 23.81 20.78 -0.44
N GLY A 287 25.13 20.92 -0.42
CA GLY A 287 25.84 21.82 -1.34
C GLY A 287 26.18 21.24 -2.71
N THR A 288 26.18 19.91 -2.88
CA THR A 288 26.81 19.26 -4.05
C THR A 288 25.97 18.24 -4.82
N ASP A 289 24.91 17.65 -4.24
CA ASP A 289 24.09 16.68 -4.99
C ASP A 289 23.44 17.37 -6.19
N ALA A 290 23.31 16.68 -7.32
CA ALA A 290 22.71 17.23 -8.54
C ALA A 290 21.19 17.45 -8.42
N ALA A 291 20.50 16.62 -7.64
CA ALA A 291 19.05 16.65 -7.50
C ALA A 291 18.60 17.62 -6.38
N GLN A 292 17.63 18.48 -6.70
CA GLN A 292 17.09 19.45 -5.74
C GLN A 292 16.41 18.77 -4.55
N ALA A 293 15.71 17.65 -4.74
CA ALA A 293 15.03 16.97 -3.63
C ALA A 293 16.03 16.42 -2.61
N VAL A 294 17.18 15.91 -3.05
CA VAL A 294 18.24 15.39 -2.17
C VAL A 294 18.87 16.54 -1.37
N ARG A 295 19.19 17.65 -2.05
CA ARG A 295 19.70 18.86 -1.36
C ARG A 295 18.72 19.38 -0.32
N TYR A 296 17.43 19.47 -0.69
CA TYR A 296 16.37 19.92 0.21
C TYR A 296 16.23 19.02 1.43
N GLU A 297 16.24 17.70 1.26
CA GLU A 297 16.19 16.74 2.36
C GLU A 297 17.37 16.91 3.32
N ALA A 298 18.58 17.12 2.79
CA ALA A 298 19.78 17.34 3.60
C ALA A 298 19.72 18.68 4.36
N GLU A 299 19.24 19.76 3.73
CA GLU A 299 19.02 21.05 4.38
C GLU A 299 17.97 20.96 5.48
N ARG A 300 16.87 20.24 5.24
CA ARG A 300 15.84 19.97 6.25
C ARG A 300 16.43 19.24 7.45
N ALA A 301 17.18 18.17 7.21
CA ALA A 301 17.84 17.41 8.27
C ALA A 301 18.82 18.26 9.09
N LEU A 302 19.59 19.13 8.45
CA LEU A 302 20.49 20.07 9.14
C LEU A 302 19.74 21.10 9.98
N PHE A 303 18.56 21.54 9.52
CA PHE A 303 17.72 22.47 10.26
C PHE A 303 17.11 21.81 11.51
N GLU A 304 16.59 20.59 11.39
CA GLU A 304 15.99 19.84 12.51
C GLU A 304 17.00 19.45 13.61
N ARG A 305 18.30 19.46 13.30
CA ARG A 305 19.39 19.11 14.22
C ARG A 305 19.95 20.30 15.03
N ARG A 306 19.54 21.53 14.75
CA ARG A 306 19.96 22.74 15.47
C ARG A 306 19.20 22.89 16.78
#